data_AF-A0A523NU37-F1
#
_entry.id   AF-A0A523NU37-F1
#
_cell.length_a   1.000
_cell.length_b   1.000
_cell.length_c   1.000
_cell.angle_alpha   90.00
_cell.angle_beta   90.00
_cell.angle_gamma   90.00
#
_symmetry.space_group_name_H-M   'P 1'
#
loop_
_entity.id
_entity.type
_entity.pdbx_description
1 polymer ?
#
loop_
_entity_poly.entity_id
_entity_poly.type
_entity_poly.pdbx_seq_one_letter_code
_entity_poly.pdbx_strand_id
1 'polypeptide(L)'
;MWGRGVIWKIGLAGLGWIAVGVLTTAEAGAGHLPLWNLFSLNPIVSQASCGEEILPLNIYENISLYSLITGFVLVFTAIFLEQKKVKMALWVVAAAPFMIWGYVHFLVDYDSLRRTIFLYNLQAEGTLANIAEAQERYKSEQGNFIKDLKVLESHLAGAHGMDECVRIVELNVSFEHWSAVAQHRSSPDTVRWDSTSGSSLKKG
;
A
#
# COMPACT_ATOMS: atom_id res chain seq x y z
N MET A 1 42.14 37.72 -50.75
CA MET A 1 42.30 38.91 -49.89
C MET A 1 41.19 38.84 -48.85
N TRP A 2 41.44 38.33 -47.63
CA TRP A 2 41.68 39.10 -46.39
C TRP A 2 40.51 40.07 -46.07
N GLY A 3 39.78 40.02 -44.95
CA GLY A 3 39.80 39.19 -43.74
C GLY A 3 39.04 39.86 -42.57
N ARG A 4 38.71 39.05 -41.53
CA ARG A 4 38.37 39.35 -40.12
C ARG A 4 36.95 39.91 -39.82
N GLY A 5 36.20 39.46 -38.82
CA GLY A 5 36.38 38.40 -37.82
C GLY A 5 35.37 38.47 -36.65
N VAL A 6 35.18 37.31 -35.97
CA VAL A 6 34.94 37.07 -34.51
C VAL A 6 33.64 37.68 -33.90
N ILE A 7 32.75 37.00 -33.15
CA ILE A 7 32.88 36.42 -31.79
C ILE A 7 31.60 35.61 -31.43
N TRP A 8 31.82 34.46 -30.78
CA TRP A 8 30.87 33.59 -30.08
C TRP A 8 30.16 34.24 -28.87
N LYS A 9 28.91 33.85 -28.58
CA LYS A 9 28.41 33.77 -27.20
C LYS A 9 27.58 32.51 -26.96
N ILE A 10 28.18 31.62 -26.18
CA ILE A 10 27.54 30.62 -25.32
C ILE A 10 26.93 31.34 -24.12
N GLY A 11 25.75 30.92 -23.67
CA GLY A 11 25.18 31.27 -22.37
C GLY A 11 24.69 30.01 -21.67
N LEU A 12 25.50 29.53 -20.72
CA LEU A 12 25.27 28.41 -19.82
C LEU A 12 25.19 29.02 -18.41
N ALA A 13 24.03 28.96 -17.76
CA ALA A 13 23.82 29.19 -16.33
C ALA A 13 22.42 28.62 -16.02
N GLY A 14 22.19 27.66 -15.12
CA GLY A 14 22.93 27.35 -13.90
C GLY A 14 22.09 27.78 -12.70
N LEU A 15 21.35 26.81 -12.14
CA LEU A 15 21.11 26.59 -10.71
C LEU A 15 20.71 27.77 -9.80
N GLY A 16 19.53 27.64 -9.17
CA GLY A 16 19.50 27.51 -7.72
C GLY A 16 18.59 28.44 -6.90
N TRP A 17 17.71 27.79 -6.12
CA TRP A 17 17.30 28.07 -4.72
C TRP A 17 16.79 29.49 -4.35
N ILE A 18 15.49 29.64 -4.04
CA ILE A 18 14.87 29.54 -2.70
C ILE A 18 15.53 30.44 -1.62
N ALA A 19 14.85 31.52 -1.24
CA ALA A 19 14.64 31.96 0.15
C ALA A 19 13.63 33.15 0.17
N VAL A 20 12.43 32.96 0.72
CA VAL A 20 11.97 33.45 2.04
C VAL A 20 11.87 34.98 2.14
N GLY A 21 10.63 35.46 2.32
CA GLY A 21 10.33 36.85 2.63
C GLY A 21 8.84 37.06 2.88
N VAL A 22 8.37 36.62 4.06
CA VAL A 22 7.11 37.04 4.67
C VAL A 22 7.16 38.54 4.92
N LEU A 23 6.19 39.32 4.41
CA LEU A 23 5.65 40.47 5.15
C LEU A 23 4.25 40.85 4.67
N THR A 24 3.45 41.19 5.66
CA THR A 24 2.02 41.48 5.74
C THR A 24 1.60 42.80 5.11
N THR A 25 0.36 42.87 4.61
CA THR A 25 -0.68 43.93 4.83
C THR A 25 -1.87 43.56 3.92
N ALA A 26 -2.96 42.99 4.45
CA ALA A 26 -4.17 43.71 4.86
C ALA A 26 -4.66 44.72 3.80
N GLU A 27 -5.64 44.33 2.97
CA GLU A 27 -7.01 44.90 2.96
C GLU A 27 -7.84 44.38 1.77
N ALA A 28 -9.03 43.89 2.13
CA ALA A 28 -10.30 43.94 1.41
C ALA A 28 -10.37 43.73 -0.12
N GLY A 29 -11.12 42.71 -0.52
CA GLY A 29 -12.05 42.85 -1.64
C GLY A 29 -12.07 41.71 -2.65
N ALA A 30 -13.15 40.93 -2.58
CA ALA A 30 -13.81 40.26 -3.70
C ALA A 30 -13.01 39.22 -4.52
N GLY A 31 -13.52 37.98 -4.47
CA GLY A 31 -13.48 37.07 -5.61
C GLY A 31 -12.61 35.82 -5.45
N HIS A 32 -13.20 34.70 -5.88
CA HIS A 32 -12.63 33.36 -6.02
C HIS A 32 -12.43 32.51 -4.76
N LEU A 33 -13.45 31.72 -4.44
CA LEU A 33 -13.32 30.51 -3.64
C LEU A 33 -12.40 29.51 -4.37
N PRO A 34 -11.28 29.08 -3.78
CA PRO A 34 -10.43 28.09 -4.39
C PRO A 34 -10.92 26.66 -4.03
N LEU A 35 -10.80 25.75 -5.00
CA LEU A 35 -11.27 24.35 -5.04
C LEU A 35 -10.77 23.42 -3.91
N TRP A 36 -10.12 23.93 -2.87
CA TRP A 36 -9.47 23.13 -1.82
C TRP A 36 -10.37 22.84 -0.61
N ASN A 37 -11.60 23.35 -0.57
CA ASN A 37 -12.56 23.15 0.54
C ASN A 37 -13.48 21.92 0.38
N LEU A 38 -13.14 20.96 -0.50
CA LEU A 38 -13.85 19.66 -0.56
C LEU A 38 -13.33 18.63 0.45
N PHE A 39 -12.35 18.98 1.29
CA PHE A 39 -11.68 18.03 2.16
C PHE A 39 -11.79 18.38 3.64
N SER A 40 -13.01 18.55 4.15
CA SER A 40 -13.27 18.32 5.58
C SER A 40 -14.76 18.35 5.86
N LEU A 41 -15.35 17.19 6.18
CA LEU A 41 -16.50 17.05 7.07
C LEU A 41 -16.70 15.57 7.46
N ASN A 42 -16.00 15.21 8.55
CA ASN A 42 -16.39 14.31 9.66
C ASN A 42 -16.56 12.78 9.47
N PRO A 43 -16.49 11.98 10.56
CA PRO A 43 -16.12 12.30 11.94
C PRO A 43 -14.96 11.44 12.51
N ILE A 44 -14.45 11.94 13.62
CA ILE A 44 -13.64 11.27 14.63
C ILE A 44 -14.32 9.94 15.02
N VAL A 45 -13.86 8.84 14.44
CA VAL A 45 -13.87 7.54 15.13
C VAL A 45 -12.48 7.46 15.75
N SER A 46 -12.42 7.29 17.06
CA SER A 46 -11.19 6.97 17.79
C SER A 46 -10.45 5.88 17.01
N GLN A 47 -9.42 6.25 16.26
CA GLN A 47 -8.60 5.27 15.56
C GLN A 47 -7.60 4.83 16.60
N ALA A 48 -7.76 3.62 17.16
CA ALA A 48 -6.59 2.88 17.58
C ALA A 48 -5.53 3.03 16.49
N SER A 49 -4.32 3.43 16.89
CA SER A 49 -3.17 3.62 16.01
C SER A 49 -2.72 2.26 15.48
N CYS A 50 -3.46 1.71 14.53
CA CYS A 50 -3.28 0.37 13.98
C CYS A 50 -2.07 0.22 13.05
N GLY A 51 -1.16 1.20 13.06
CA GLY A 51 0.00 1.25 12.17
C GLY A 51 -0.33 1.79 10.77
N GLU A 52 0.71 2.14 10.04
CA GLU A 52 0.63 2.70 8.69
C GLU A 52 0.16 1.64 7.68
N GLU A 53 -0.64 2.07 6.70
CA GLU A 53 -1.12 1.19 5.63
C GLU A 53 0.07 0.70 4.78
N ILE A 54 0.29 -0.61 4.76
CA ILE A 54 1.39 -1.22 4.02
C ILE A 54 0.90 -1.70 2.65
N LEU A 55 1.63 -1.35 1.59
CA LEU A 55 1.34 -1.87 0.25
C LEU A 55 1.71 -3.36 0.16
N PRO A 56 0.96 -4.16 -0.63
CA PRO A 56 1.27 -5.57 -0.83
C PRO A 56 2.64 -5.75 -1.49
N LEU A 57 3.43 -6.73 -1.02
CA LEU A 57 4.77 -7.06 -1.54
C LEU A 57 4.78 -7.26 -3.06
N ASN A 58 3.71 -7.84 -3.61
CA ASN A 58 3.55 -8.10 -5.03
C ASN A 58 3.69 -6.82 -5.90
N ILE A 59 3.32 -5.64 -5.38
CA ILE A 59 3.51 -4.39 -6.13
C ILE A 59 4.99 -4.07 -6.30
N TYR A 60 5.79 -4.20 -5.24
CA TYR A 60 7.23 -3.94 -5.31
C TYR A 60 7.95 -4.95 -6.19
N GLU A 61 7.57 -6.23 -6.10
CA GLU A 61 8.11 -7.30 -6.94
C GLU A 61 7.78 -7.07 -8.42
N ASN A 62 6.54 -6.71 -8.74
CA ASN A 62 6.13 -6.41 -10.11
C ASN A 62 6.83 -5.17 -10.67
N ILE A 63 6.92 -4.09 -9.89
CA ILE A 63 7.65 -2.88 -10.30
C ILE A 63 9.11 -3.23 -10.62
N SER A 64 9.77 -3.98 -9.73
CA SER A 64 11.14 -4.44 -9.92
C SER A 64 11.30 -5.26 -11.21
N LEU A 65 10.41 -6.25 -11.42
CA LEU A 65 10.43 -7.14 -12.58
C LEU A 65 10.16 -6.40 -13.90
N TYR A 66 9.10 -5.58 -13.96
CA TYR A 66 8.79 -4.80 -15.15
C TYR A 66 9.85 -3.76 -15.47
N SER A 67 10.45 -3.17 -14.43
CA SER A 67 11.56 -2.23 -14.61
C SER A 67 12.75 -2.94 -15.25
N LEU A 68 13.15 -4.12 -14.76
CA LEU A 68 14.22 -4.92 -15.38
C LEU A 68 13.93 -5.30 -16.82
N ILE A 69 12.73 -5.84 -17.10
CA ILE A 69 12.33 -6.24 -18.46
C ILE A 69 12.40 -5.04 -19.40
N THR A 70 11.81 -3.91 -19.00
CA THR A 70 11.81 -2.69 -19.82
C THR A 70 13.22 -2.17 -20.04
N GLY A 71 14.08 -2.19 -19.01
CA GLY A 71 15.48 -1.82 -19.12
C GLY A 71 16.24 -2.68 -20.11
N PHE A 72 16.09 -4.00 -20.06
CA PHE A 72 16.74 -4.89 -21.02
C PHE A 72 16.23 -4.69 -22.45
N VAL A 73 14.93 -4.54 -22.66
CA VAL A 73 14.35 -4.26 -23.99
C VAL A 73 14.94 -2.96 -24.56
N LEU A 74 15.07 -1.91 -23.75
CA LEU A 74 15.68 -0.65 -24.18
C LEU A 74 17.17 -0.80 -24.51
N VAL A 75 17.92 -1.60 -23.75
CA VAL A 75 19.32 -1.89 -24.05
C VAL A 75 19.46 -2.66 -25.36
N PHE A 76 18.68 -3.72 -25.56
CA PHE A 76 18.74 -4.51 -26.79
C PHE A 76 18.36 -3.67 -28.01
N THR A 77 17.30 -2.87 -27.92
CA THR A 77 16.93 -1.96 -29.02
C THR A 77 18.02 -0.92 -29.30
N ALA A 78 18.73 -0.43 -28.29
CA ALA A 78 19.86 0.50 -28.47
C ALA A 78 21.06 -0.15 -29.17
N ILE A 79 21.24 -1.47 -29.04
CA ILE A 79 22.31 -2.23 -29.72
C ILE A 79 22.00 -2.36 -31.21
N PHE A 80 20.75 -2.66 -31.58
CA PHE A 80 20.34 -2.85 -32.98
C PHE A 80 20.20 -1.53 -33.77
N LEU A 81 20.10 -0.39 -33.10
CA LEU A 81 19.99 0.93 -33.74
C LEU A 81 21.36 1.50 -34.16
N GLU A 82 21.51 1.79 -35.45
CA GLU A 82 22.77 2.29 -36.02
C GLU A 82 22.90 3.84 -35.94
N GLN A 83 21.78 4.55 -35.73
CA GLN A 83 21.77 6.01 -35.66
C GLN A 83 22.39 6.52 -34.34
N LYS A 84 23.59 7.11 -34.44
CA LYS A 84 24.39 7.58 -33.27
C LYS A 84 23.63 8.46 -32.28
N LYS A 85 22.78 9.39 -32.75
CA LYS A 85 22.02 10.31 -31.89
C LYS A 85 20.91 9.59 -31.11
N VAL A 86 20.13 8.76 -31.79
CA VAL A 86 19.03 8.00 -31.18
C VAL A 86 19.57 6.96 -30.22
N LYS A 87 20.67 6.28 -30.59
CA LYS A 87 21.36 5.32 -29.72
C LYS A 87 21.76 5.95 -28.39
N MET A 88 22.40 7.12 -28.42
CA MET A 88 22.79 7.81 -27.17
C MET A 88 21.60 8.19 -26.30
N ALA A 89 20.51 8.69 -26.90
CA ALA A 89 19.29 8.98 -26.15
C ALA A 89 18.71 7.71 -25.51
N LEU A 90 18.72 6.58 -26.23
CA LEU A 90 18.20 5.31 -25.73
C LEU A 90 19.03 4.73 -24.58
N TRP A 91 20.36 4.89 -24.59
CA TRP A 91 21.22 4.50 -23.46
C TRP A 91 20.92 5.29 -22.20
N VAL A 92 20.67 6.61 -22.33
CA VAL A 92 20.28 7.46 -21.18
C VAL A 92 18.90 7.06 -20.65
N VAL A 93 17.94 6.81 -21.53
CA VAL A 93 16.59 6.37 -21.14
C VAL A 93 16.62 4.97 -20.52
N ALA A 94 17.45 4.07 -21.02
CA ALA A 94 17.63 2.73 -20.48
C ALA A 94 18.21 2.74 -19.06
N ALA A 95 18.96 3.77 -18.67
CA ALA A 95 19.48 3.88 -17.30
C ALA A 95 18.35 4.08 -16.27
N ALA A 96 17.25 4.75 -16.64
CA ALA A 96 16.13 5.02 -15.73
C ALA A 96 15.50 3.75 -15.11
N PRO A 97 15.09 2.72 -15.88
CA PRO A 97 14.56 1.49 -15.31
C PRO A 97 15.58 0.74 -14.43
N PHE A 98 16.89 0.78 -14.73
CA PHE A 98 17.89 0.19 -13.84
C PHE A 98 18.03 0.96 -12.52
N MET A 99 17.91 2.29 -12.57
CA MET A 99 17.90 3.12 -11.36
C MET A 99 16.67 2.88 -10.49
N ILE A 100 15.49 2.74 -11.10
CA ILE A 100 14.24 2.39 -10.39
C ILE A 100 14.35 1.00 -9.77
N TRP A 101 14.86 0.02 -10.51
CA TRP A 101 15.12 -1.31 -9.99
C TRP A 101 16.10 -1.29 -8.81
N GLY A 102 17.21 -0.57 -8.93
CA GLY A 102 18.19 -0.42 -7.86
C GLY A 102 17.60 0.26 -6.62
N TYR A 103 16.80 1.32 -6.80
CA TYR A 103 16.08 1.97 -5.71
C TYR A 103 15.21 0.97 -4.95
N VAL A 104 14.37 0.23 -5.67
CA VAL A 104 13.43 -0.74 -5.09
C VAL A 104 14.17 -1.91 -4.43
N HIS A 105 15.32 -2.34 -4.94
CA HIS A 105 16.05 -3.49 -4.37
C HIS A 105 16.94 -3.12 -3.17
N PHE A 106 17.53 -1.92 -3.16
CA PHE A 106 18.46 -1.51 -2.10
C PHE A 106 17.84 -0.70 -0.97
N LEU A 107 16.73 0.02 -1.23
CA LEU A 107 16.11 0.88 -0.20
C LEU A 107 14.85 0.28 0.42
N VAL A 108 14.20 -0.68 -0.24
CA VAL A 108 13.04 -1.36 0.33
C VAL A 108 13.51 -2.59 1.11
N ASP A 109 13.32 -2.56 2.43
CA ASP A 109 13.58 -3.70 3.29
C ASP A 109 12.37 -4.68 3.25
N TYR A 110 12.43 -5.61 2.30
CA TYR A 110 11.43 -6.67 2.13
C TYR A 110 11.26 -7.55 3.38
N ASP A 111 12.33 -7.75 4.16
CA ASP A 111 12.27 -8.59 5.36
C ASP A 111 11.46 -7.91 6.46
N SER A 112 11.63 -6.60 6.63
CA SER A 112 10.84 -5.80 7.57
C SER A 112 9.35 -5.77 7.19
N LEU A 113 9.04 -5.58 5.90
CA LEU A 113 7.66 -5.57 5.38
C LEU A 113 7.00 -6.94 5.58
N ARG A 114 7.72 -8.02 5.25
CA ARG A 114 7.22 -9.38 5.42
C ARG A 114 6.94 -9.73 6.87
N ARG A 115 7.81 -9.31 7.80
CA ARG A 115 7.59 -9.50 9.25
C ARG A 115 6.36 -8.73 9.72
N THR A 116 6.17 -7.51 9.24
CA THR A 116 5.04 -6.66 9.62
C THR A 116 3.72 -7.25 9.12
N ILE A 117 3.66 -7.69 7.86
CA ILE A 117 2.50 -8.41 7.30
C ILE A 117 2.20 -9.67 8.10
N PHE A 118 3.24 -10.44 8.44
CA PHE A 118 3.07 -11.65 9.21
C PHE A 118 2.49 -11.37 10.61
N LEU A 119 2.93 -10.30 11.28
CA LEU A 119 2.37 -9.88 12.57
C LEU A 119 0.90 -9.47 12.45
N TYR A 120 0.54 -8.70 11.44
CA TYR A 120 -0.86 -8.31 11.20
C TYR A 120 -1.75 -9.52 10.88
N ASN A 121 -1.24 -10.48 10.11
CA ASN A 121 -1.96 -11.71 9.81
C ASN A 121 -2.11 -12.58 11.07
N LEU A 122 -1.10 -12.67 11.94
CA LEU A 122 -1.21 -13.35 13.23
C LEU A 122 -2.28 -12.72 14.15
N GLN A 123 -2.40 -11.40 14.14
CA GLN A 123 -3.42 -10.68 14.91
C GLN A 123 -4.84 -10.97 14.38
N ALA A 124 -4.99 -11.03 13.06
CA ALA A 124 -6.24 -11.47 12.42
C ALA A 124 -6.55 -12.94 12.73
N GLU A 125 -5.54 -13.82 12.71
CA GLU A 125 -5.67 -15.23 13.09
C GLU A 125 -6.08 -15.41 14.55
N GLY A 126 -5.49 -14.65 15.48
CA GLY A 126 -5.88 -14.67 16.89
C GLY A 126 -7.33 -14.26 17.10
N THR A 127 -7.79 -13.24 16.37
CA THR A 127 -9.21 -12.84 16.39
C THR A 127 -10.12 -13.94 15.84
N LEU A 128 -9.74 -14.60 14.75
CA LEU A 128 -10.49 -15.73 14.18
C LEU A 128 -10.53 -16.94 15.11
N ALA A 129 -9.45 -17.20 15.86
CA ALA A 129 -9.42 -18.26 16.87
C ALA A 129 -10.38 -17.95 18.04
N ASN A 130 -10.42 -16.70 18.52
CA ASN A 130 -11.38 -16.26 19.54
C ASN A 130 -12.83 -16.41 19.04
N ILE A 131 -13.09 -16.08 17.77
CA ILE A 131 -14.40 -16.30 17.12
C ILE A 131 -14.73 -17.79 17.10
N ALA A 132 -13.77 -18.64 16.75
CA ALA A 132 -13.98 -20.08 16.71
C ALA A 132 -14.38 -20.64 18.08
N GLU A 133 -13.67 -20.23 19.13
CA GLU A 133 -14.00 -20.62 20.50
C GLU A 133 -15.40 -20.14 20.91
N ALA A 134 -15.76 -18.89 20.61
CA ALA A 134 -17.08 -18.35 20.92
C ALA A 134 -18.20 -19.09 20.17
N GLN A 135 -17.98 -19.45 18.91
CA GLN A 135 -18.92 -20.22 18.08
C GLN A 135 -19.12 -21.63 18.61
N GLU A 136 -18.05 -22.30 19.06
CA GLU A 136 -18.13 -23.65 19.64
C GLU A 136 -18.87 -23.65 20.99
N ARG A 137 -18.60 -22.66 21.86
CA ARG A 137 -19.33 -22.50 23.12
C ARG A 137 -20.81 -22.24 22.88
N TYR A 138 -21.14 -21.33 21.95
CA TYR A 138 -22.53 -21.02 21.61
C TYR A 138 -23.27 -22.22 21.00
N LYS A 139 -22.60 -22.99 20.13
CA LYS A 139 -23.16 -24.23 19.58
C LYS A 139 -23.44 -25.26 20.67
N SER A 140 -22.55 -25.40 21.66
CA SER A 140 -22.74 -26.31 22.80
C SER A 140 -23.96 -25.93 23.64
N GLU A 141 -24.21 -24.63 23.84
CA GLU A 141 -25.31 -24.13 24.67
C GLU A 141 -26.66 -24.06 23.93
N GLN A 142 -26.66 -23.61 22.67
CA GLN A 142 -27.87 -23.27 21.91
C GLN A 142 -28.13 -24.21 20.72
N GLY A 143 -27.21 -25.15 20.45
CA GLY A 143 -27.31 -26.13 19.36
C GLY A 143 -27.08 -25.59 17.95
N ASN A 144 -26.90 -24.28 17.78
CA ASN A 144 -26.73 -23.58 16.50
C ASN A 144 -25.54 -22.62 16.52
N PHE A 145 -25.05 -22.20 15.36
CA PHE A 145 -24.01 -21.18 15.23
C PHE A 145 -24.58 -19.75 15.17
N ILE A 146 -23.81 -18.75 15.62
CA ILE A 146 -24.19 -17.33 15.58
C ILE A 146 -24.06 -16.82 14.15
N LYS A 147 -25.19 -16.42 13.54
CA LYS A 147 -25.24 -15.89 12.17
C LYS A 147 -24.98 -14.39 12.07
N ASP A 148 -25.38 -13.64 13.09
CA ASP A 148 -25.26 -12.18 13.10
C ASP A 148 -23.91 -11.72 13.63
N LEU A 149 -23.20 -10.94 12.80
CA LEU A 149 -21.88 -10.40 13.15
C LEU A 149 -21.93 -9.54 14.43
N LYS A 150 -22.97 -8.71 14.58
CA LYS A 150 -23.13 -7.84 15.75
C LYS A 150 -23.32 -8.62 17.06
N VAL A 151 -24.05 -9.73 16.99
CA VAL A 151 -24.28 -10.60 18.15
C VAL A 151 -22.97 -11.29 18.49
N LEU A 152 -22.26 -11.81 17.49
CA LEU A 152 -20.95 -12.43 17.66
C LEU A 152 -19.94 -11.46 18.30
N GLU A 153 -19.84 -10.22 17.80
CA GLU A 153 -18.98 -9.17 18.37
C GLU A 153 -19.31 -8.88 19.84
N SER A 154 -20.59 -8.84 20.20
CA SER A 154 -21.01 -8.63 21.60
C SER A 154 -20.62 -9.80 22.52
N HIS A 155 -20.63 -11.04 22.01
CA HIS A 155 -20.16 -12.21 22.76
C HIS A 155 -18.64 -12.23 22.90
N LEU A 156 -17.91 -11.74 21.90
CA LEU A 156 -16.44 -11.65 21.93
C LEU A 156 -15.94 -10.57 22.88
N ALA A 157 -16.63 -9.43 22.96
CA ALA A 157 -16.30 -8.33 23.86
C ALA A 157 -16.25 -8.74 25.34
N GLY A 158 -17.00 -9.79 25.73
CA GLY A 158 -17.01 -10.33 27.08
C GLY A 158 -16.04 -11.48 27.35
N ALA A 159 -15.54 -12.17 26.32
CA ALA A 159 -14.80 -13.43 26.46
C ALA A 159 -13.28 -13.27 26.29
N HIS A 160 -12.82 -12.56 25.26
CA HIS A 160 -11.38 -12.29 25.03
C HIS A 160 -11.09 -11.00 24.23
N GLY A 161 -12.14 -10.29 23.82
CA GLY A 161 -12.03 -9.09 22.98
C GLY A 161 -11.68 -9.41 21.53
N MET A 162 -12.18 -8.57 20.63
CA MET A 162 -11.67 -8.48 19.26
C MET A 162 -10.65 -7.35 19.23
N ASP A 163 -9.55 -7.55 18.51
CA ASP A 163 -8.58 -6.48 18.31
C ASP A 163 -9.21 -5.35 17.48
N GLU A 164 -9.12 -4.11 17.96
CA GLU A 164 -9.71 -2.93 17.30
C GLU A 164 -9.15 -2.69 15.90
N CYS A 165 -7.97 -3.25 15.61
CA CYS A 165 -7.30 -3.15 14.33
C CYS A 165 -7.66 -4.25 13.33
N VAL A 166 -8.44 -5.24 13.76
CA VAL A 166 -8.91 -6.34 12.91
C VAL A 166 -10.40 -6.17 12.62
N ARG A 167 -10.78 -6.26 11.34
CA ARG A 167 -12.18 -6.26 10.90
C ARG A 167 -12.55 -7.61 10.32
N ILE A 168 -13.77 -8.05 10.61
CA ILE A 168 -14.36 -9.23 9.97
C ILE A 168 -15.01 -8.75 8.67
N VAL A 169 -14.50 -9.24 7.54
CA VAL A 169 -14.95 -8.87 6.19
C VAL A 169 -16.18 -9.68 5.79
N GLU A 170 -16.17 -10.98 6.08
CA GLU A 170 -17.24 -11.90 5.73
C GLU A 170 -17.46 -12.92 6.83
N LEU A 171 -18.72 -13.28 7.08
CA LEU A 171 -19.13 -14.35 7.97
C LEU A 171 -20.23 -15.16 7.27
N ASN A 172 -19.93 -16.42 6.96
CA ASN A 172 -20.87 -17.33 6.32
C ASN A 172 -21.14 -18.51 7.25
N VAL A 173 -22.40 -18.69 7.63
CA VAL A 173 -22.80 -19.63 8.69
C VAL A 173 -23.92 -20.52 8.19
N SER A 174 -23.63 -21.82 8.13
CA SER A 174 -24.57 -22.90 7.85
C SER A 174 -24.89 -23.66 9.15
N PHE A 175 -25.81 -24.61 9.08
CA PHE A 175 -26.18 -25.44 10.24
C PHE A 175 -25.06 -26.38 10.69
N GLU A 176 -24.25 -26.87 9.75
CA GLU A 176 -23.19 -27.85 10.04
C GLU A 176 -21.80 -27.22 10.11
N HIS A 177 -21.58 -26.08 9.43
CA HIS A 177 -20.29 -25.43 9.30
C HIS A 177 -20.40 -23.91 9.28
N TRP A 178 -19.30 -23.23 9.62
CA TRP A 178 -19.17 -21.78 9.48
C TRP A 178 -17.79 -21.43 8.91
N SER A 179 -17.71 -20.28 8.25
CA SER A 179 -16.47 -19.71 7.74
C SER A 179 -16.48 -18.21 7.99
N ALA A 180 -15.31 -17.64 8.28
CA ALA A 180 -15.14 -16.21 8.44
C ALA A 180 -13.87 -15.74 7.75
N VAL A 181 -13.89 -14.51 7.26
CA VAL A 181 -12.73 -13.84 6.69
C VAL A 181 -12.46 -12.60 7.54
N ALA A 182 -11.23 -12.51 8.07
CA ALA A 182 -10.77 -11.33 8.81
C ALA A 182 -9.63 -10.64 8.05
N GLN A 183 -9.54 -9.33 8.23
CA GLN A 183 -8.52 -8.50 7.64
C GLN A 183 -8.02 -7.50 8.69
N HIS A 184 -6.71 -7.34 8.79
CA HIS A 184 -6.12 -6.26 9.57
C HIS A 184 -6.23 -4.95 8.79
N ARG A 185 -6.62 -3.84 9.45
CA ARG A 185 -6.93 -2.56 8.80
C ARG A 185 -5.78 -2.02 7.94
N SER A 186 -4.55 -2.28 8.37
CA SER A 186 -3.34 -1.80 7.70
C SER A 186 -2.70 -2.83 6.77
N SER A 187 -3.20 -4.07 6.72
CA SER A 187 -2.67 -5.13 5.85
C SER A 187 -3.57 -5.34 4.64
N PRO A 188 -3.01 -5.49 3.43
CA PRO A 188 -3.79 -5.81 2.23
C PRO A 188 -4.28 -7.27 2.24
N ASP A 189 -3.65 -8.14 3.03
CA ASP A 189 -3.94 -9.57 3.07
C ASP A 189 -5.20 -9.86 3.90
N THR A 190 -5.97 -10.87 3.48
CA THR A 190 -7.13 -11.40 4.21
C THR A 190 -6.85 -12.82 4.69
N VAL A 191 -7.25 -13.13 5.91
CA VAL A 191 -7.14 -14.46 6.49
C VAL A 191 -8.52 -15.09 6.54
N ARG A 192 -8.65 -16.33 6.04
CA ARG A 192 -9.90 -17.09 6.07
C ARG A 192 -9.81 -18.24 7.07
N TRP A 193 -10.85 -18.38 7.88
CA TRP A 193 -11.11 -19.51 8.75
C TRP A 193 -12.31 -20.31 8.23
N ASP A 194 -12.21 -21.64 8.28
CA ASP A 194 -13.30 -22.55 7.90
C ASP A 194 -13.38 -23.72 8.87
N SER A 195 -14.55 -23.91 9.48
CA SER A 195 -14.78 -24.90 10.53
C SER A 195 -14.73 -26.34 10.03
N THR A 196 -14.94 -26.58 8.73
CA THR A 196 -14.84 -27.93 8.14
C THR A 196 -13.40 -28.41 8.01
N SER A 197 -12.49 -27.45 7.86
CA SER A 197 -11.10 -27.73 7.52
C SER A 197 -10.18 -27.87 8.72
N GLY A 198 -10.69 -27.63 9.94
CA GLY A 198 -9.90 -27.68 11.17
C GLY A 198 -8.61 -26.86 11.03
N SER A 199 -8.71 -25.53 11.01
CA SER A 199 -7.56 -24.60 10.94
C SER A 199 -6.72 -24.65 9.65
N SER A 200 -7.25 -25.07 8.51
CA SER A 200 -6.51 -24.95 7.25
C SER A 200 -6.51 -23.49 6.76
N LEU A 201 -5.57 -22.72 7.32
CA LEU A 201 -5.18 -21.38 6.90
C LEU A 201 -4.80 -21.40 5.42
N LYS A 202 -5.77 -21.11 4.54
CA LYS A 202 -5.47 -20.78 3.15
C LYS A 202 -5.04 -19.31 3.12
N LYS A 203 -3.73 -19.08 3.11
CA LYS A 203 -3.16 -17.79 2.74
C LYS A 203 -3.54 -17.52 1.28
N GLY A 204 -4.39 -16.53 1.07
CA GLY A 204 -4.71 -15.98 -0.25
C GLY A 204 -3.57 -15.12 -0.78
#